data_AF-A0A7W6UJZ8-F1
#
_entry.id   AF-A0A7W6UJZ8-F1
#
_cell.length_a   1.000
_cell.length_b   1.000
_cell.length_c   1.000
_cell.angle_alpha   90.00
_cell.angle_beta   90.00
_cell.angle_gamma   90.00
#
_symmetry.space_group_name_H-M   'P 1'
#
loop_
_entity.id
_entity.type
_entity.pdbx_description
1 polymer ?
#
loop_
_entity_poly.entity_id
_entity_poly.type
_entity_poly.pdbx_seq_one_letter_code
_entity_poly.pdbx_strand_id
1 'polypeptide(L)'
;MSDKRSSQLHQKSWAADSEGKIMRFGALIASVILFFVFLYLVLIGAEQVRFISVAFVLVFAVLATRLDDIRDLTFGPTGLAAKLEKQLEEARATVKQLQDFAEVFAARSVQQIAADNRMSGLSPKQKREAVAEIVKGLKSIQLPDDRIAKALSLSDPYDDYDYWSWTMSPIYRANDSKVIATANRFYELGGSKGIGDNPSAETTEEFLKGNGFYKGEIAERMIDWRYWKANRTHRRLDEWEARQESRKEGLSWEDVIKK
;
A
#
# COMPACT_ATOMS: atom_id res chain seq x y z
N MET A 1 -52.02 17.91 44.04
CA MET A 1 -51.56 17.14 42.84
C MET A 1 -50.21 17.61 42.26
N SER A 2 -49.48 18.53 42.91
CA SER A 2 -48.21 19.10 42.38
C SER A 2 -46.93 18.35 42.78
N ASP A 3 -47.00 17.45 43.77
CA ASP A 3 -45.81 16.92 44.44
C ASP A 3 -45.18 15.69 43.73
N LYS A 4 -45.99 14.88 43.05
CA LYS A 4 -45.50 13.68 42.35
C LYS A 4 -44.71 13.97 41.07
N ARG A 5 -44.85 15.16 40.47
CA ARG A 5 -44.12 15.53 39.24
C ARG A 5 -42.68 15.94 39.51
N SER A 6 -42.40 16.57 40.66
CA SER A 6 -41.03 17.02 40.98
C SER A 6 -40.12 15.83 41.33
N SER A 7 -40.65 14.83 42.04
CA SER A 7 -39.87 13.64 42.41
C SER A 7 -39.51 12.78 41.19
N GLN A 8 -40.41 12.67 40.20
CA GLN A 8 -40.14 11.91 38.97
C GLN A 8 -39.10 12.58 38.06
N LEU A 9 -39.02 13.92 38.05
CA LEU A 9 -38.00 14.65 37.29
C LEU A 9 -36.61 14.52 37.93
N HIS A 10 -36.51 14.59 39.26
CA HIS A 10 -35.25 14.36 39.96
C HIS A 10 -34.71 12.94 39.77
N GLN A 11 -35.59 11.93 39.81
CA GLN A 11 -35.21 10.52 39.67
C GLN A 11 -34.71 10.18 38.26
N LYS A 12 -35.29 10.79 37.20
CA LYS A 12 -34.81 10.62 35.82
C LYS A 12 -33.46 11.27 35.57
N SER A 13 -33.17 12.44 36.17
CA SER A 13 -31.86 13.09 35.99
C SER A 13 -30.72 12.30 36.61
N TRP A 14 -30.96 11.63 37.75
CA TRP A 14 -29.98 10.80 38.44
C TRP A 14 -29.66 9.50 37.69
N ALA A 15 -30.65 8.90 37.02
CA ALA A 15 -30.45 7.69 36.21
C ALA A 15 -29.65 7.98 34.93
N ALA A 16 -29.89 9.11 34.26
CA ALA A 16 -29.15 9.48 33.05
C ALA A 16 -27.67 9.80 33.35
N ASP A 17 -27.37 10.42 34.50
CA ASP A 17 -25.99 10.78 34.87
C ASP A 17 -25.16 9.57 35.34
N SER A 18 -25.82 8.54 35.92
CA SER A 18 -25.15 7.29 36.32
C SER A 18 -24.83 6.39 35.12
N GLU A 19 -25.73 6.30 34.14
CA GLU A 19 -25.50 5.56 32.89
C GLU A 19 -24.41 6.22 32.01
N GLY A 20 -24.25 7.54 32.09
CA GLY A 20 -23.13 8.31 31.50
C GLY A 20 -21.76 7.86 32.00
N LYS A 21 -21.63 7.75 33.33
CA LYS A 21 -20.36 7.40 33.99
C LYS A 21 -19.96 5.94 33.77
N ILE A 22 -20.93 5.02 33.75
CA ILE A 22 -20.66 3.58 33.56
C ILE A 22 -20.08 3.29 32.16
N MET A 23 -20.60 3.92 31.10
CA MET A 23 -20.08 3.68 29.74
C MET A 23 -18.71 4.30 29.52
N ARG A 24 -18.44 5.48 30.08
CA ARG A 24 -17.10 6.10 30.04
C ARG A 24 -16.06 5.26 30.77
N PHE A 25 -16.45 4.62 31.87
CA PHE A 25 -15.58 3.71 32.62
C PHE A 25 -15.28 2.43 31.83
N GLY A 26 -16.28 1.86 31.14
CA GLY A 26 -16.10 0.72 30.26
C GLY A 26 -15.16 1.01 29.08
N ALA A 27 -15.31 2.17 28.45
CA ALA A 27 -14.42 2.62 27.36
C ALA A 27 -12.97 2.81 27.83
N LEU A 28 -12.77 3.38 29.03
CA LEU A 28 -11.46 3.52 29.66
C LEU A 28 -10.79 2.15 29.88
N ILE A 29 -11.51 1.19 30.45
CA ILE A 29 -10.99 -0.17 30.68
C ILE A 29 -10.63 -0.85 29.36
N ALA A 30 -11.50 -0.77 28.35
CA ALA A 30 -11.25 -1.34 27.03
C ALA A 30 -10.01 -0.73 26.37
N SER A 31 -9.83 0.60 26.48
CA SER A 31 -8.66 1.30 25.94
C SER A 31 -7.34 0.86 26.58
N VAL A 32 -7.34 0.64 27.89
CA VAL A 32 -6.17 0.16 28.64
C VAL A 32 -5.83 -1.28 28.25
N ILE A 33 -6.83 -2.15 28.13
CA ILE A 33 -6.62 -3.55 27.70
C ILE A 33 -6.03 -3.59 26.29
N LEU A 34 -6.58 -2.81 25.36
CA LEU A 34 -6.07 -2.73 23.98
C LEU A 34 -4.63 -2.19 23.92
N PHE A 35 -4.29 -1.22 24.78
CA PHE A 35 -2.93 -0.69 24.87
C PHE A 35 -1.92 -1.76 25.32
N PHE A 36 -2.29 -2.61 26.30
CA PHE A 36 -1.42 -3.70 26.74
C PHE A 36 -1.30 -4.82 25.71
N VAL A 37 -2.39 -5.15 24.99
CA VAL A 37 -2.34 -6.09 23.86
C VAL A 37 -1.41 -5.55 22.75
N PHE A 38 -1.47 -4.26 22.46
CA PHE A 38 -0.56 -3.60 21.52
C PHE A 38 0.91 -3.73 21.97
N LEU A 39 1.22 -3.37 23.22
CA LEU A 39 2.57 -3.51 23.78
C LEU A 39 3.09 -4.95 23.69
N TYR A 40 2.24 -5.92 24.01
CA TYR A 40 2.56 -7.35 23.92
C TYR A 40 2.90 -7.78 22.49
N LEU A 41 2.09 -7.37 21.50
CA LEU A 41 2.32 -7.69 20.08
C LEU A 41 3.59 -7.01 19.53
N VAL A 42 3.90 -5.79 19.99
CA VAL A 42 5.13 -5.07 19.61
C VAL A 42 6.38 -5.77 20.14
N LEU A 43 6.32 -6.26 21.39
CA LEU A 43 7.43 -6.94 22.08
C LEU A 43 7.73 -8.33 21.51
N ILE A 44 6.74 -9.05 20.98
CA ILE A 44 6.93 -10.37 20.35
C ILE A 44 7.61 -10.29 18.97
N GLY A 45 7.83 -9.09 18.44
CA GLY A 45 8.67 -8.92 17.25
C GLY A 45 8.04 -9.43 15.95
N ALA A 46 6.72 -9.59 15.91
CA ALA A 46 6.02 -9.85 14.66
C ALA A 46 6.02 -8.57 13.81
N GLU A 47 7.08 -8.36 13.02
CA GLU A 47 7.25 -7.18 12.14
C GLU A 47 6.04 -6.98 11.20
N GLN A 48 5.34 -8.07 10.85
CA GLN A 48 4.12 -8.05 10.05
C GLN A 48 2.86 -7.59 10.81
N VAL A 49 2.83 -7.67 12.15
CA VAL A 49 1.62 -7.44 12.97
C VAL A 49 1.55 -6.03 13.56
N ARG A 50 2.68 -5.30 13.57
CA ARG A 50 2.75 -3.92 14.10
C ARG A 50 1.81 -2.95 13.38
N PHE A 51 1.57 -3.14 12.07
CA PHE A 51 0.72 -2.24 11.29
C PHE A 51 -0.77 -2.56 11.41
N ILE A 52 -1.13 -3.86 11.45
CA ILE A 52 -2.52 -4.29 11.63
C ILE A 52 -3.04 -3.86 13.00
N SER A 53 -2.20 -3.94 14.04
CA SER A 53 -2.56 -3.53 15.39
C SER A 53 -2.73 -2.01 15.53
N VAL A 54 -1.91 -1.19 14.87
CA VAL A 54 -2.12 0.28 14.82
C VAL A 54 -3.41 0.62 14.07
N ALA A 55 -3.68 -0.01 12.92
CA ALA A 55 -4.92 0.21 12.17
C ALA A 55 -6.16 -0.20 12.98
N PHE A 56 -6.11 -1.32 13.70
CA PHE A 56 -7.19 -1.77 14.58
C PHE A 56 -7.44 -0.80 15.74
N VAL A 57 -6.39 -0.36 16.43
CA VAL A 57 -6.50 0.61 17.53
C VAL A 57 -7.09 1.93 17.04
N LEU A 58 -6.72 2.37 15.83
CA LEU A 58 -7.21 3.62 15.26
C LEU A 58 -8.69 3.53 14.85
N VAL A 59 -9.11 2.41 14.23
CA VAL A 59 -10.52 2.14 13.91
C VAL A 59 -11.37 2.08 15.19
N PHE A 60 -10.89 1.39 16.23
CA PHE A 60 -11.62 1.29 17.50
C PHE A 60 -11.61 2.59 18.30
N ALA A 61 -10.53 3.38 18.25
CA ALA A 61 -10.50 4.71 18.85
C ALA A 61 -11.52 5.65 18.19
N VAL A 62 -11.66 5.59 16.87
CA VAL A 62 -12.69 6.36 16.13
C VAL A 62 -14.10 5.87 16.44
N LEU A 63 -14.31 4.56 16.58
CA LEU A 63 -15.62 4.02 16.99
C LEU A 63 -15.96 4.40 18.45
N ALA A 64 -14.97 4.39 19.34
CA ALA A 64 -15.15 4.71 20.76
C ALA A 64 -15.48 6.19 20.99
N THR A 65 -14.93 7.11 20.19
CA THR A 65 -15.27 8.55 20.29
C THR A 65 -16.67 8.88 19.74
N ARG A 66 -17.25 7.98 18.93
CA ARG A 66 -18.56 8.17 18.27
C ARG A 66 -19.75 7.53 19.01
N LEU A 67 -19.51 6.69 20.03
CA LEU A 67 -20.57 6.04 20.80
C LEU A 67 -21.42 7.03 21.62
N ASP A 68 -20.85 8.16 22.04
CA ASP A 68 -21.56 9.20 22.80
C ASP A 68 -22.63 9.93 21.94
N ASP A 69 -22.48 9.97 20.60
CA ASP A 69 -23.43 10.65 19.68
C ASP A 69 -24.77 9.91 19.50
N ILE A 70 -24.84 8.63 19.89
CA ILE A 70 -26.02 7.77 19.67
C ILE A 70 -27.10 7.98 20.76
N ARG A 71 -26.76 8.60 21.90
CA ARG A 71 -27.66 8.67 23.08
C ARG A 71 -28.79 9.70 22.99
N ASP A 72 -28.67 10.75 22.18
CA ASP A 72 -29.64 11.86 22.18
C ASP A 72 -30.81 11.67 21.18
N LEU A 73 -31.45 10.51 21.16
CA LEU A 73 -32.67 10.29 20.34
C LEU A 73 -33.91 10.84 21.07
N THR A 74 -34.12 12.16 21.01
CA THR A 74 -35.42 12.78 21.34
C THR A 74 -36.29 12.88 20.08
N PHE A 75 -37.43 12.20 20.12
CA PHE A 75 -38.33 11.99 18.98
C PHE A 75 -39.25 13.20 18.73
N GLY A 76 -39.10 13.85 17.58
CA GLY A 76 -40.04 14.82 17.02
C GLY A 76 -40.05 14.76 15.48
N PRO A 77 -41.19 14.99 14.78
CA PRO A 77 -41.32 14.74 13.33
C PRO A 77 -40.36 15.52 12.44
N THR A 78 -40.02 16.76 12.83
CA THR A 78 -39.07 17.63 12.11
C THR A 78 -37.64 17.54 12.64
N GLY A 79 -37.46 17.22 13.93
CA GLY A 79 -36.14 17.04 14.55
C GLY A 79 -35.44 15.74 14.13
N LEU A 80 -36.22 14.69 13.84
CA LEU A 80 -35.68 13.41 13.35
C LEU A 80 -35.05 13.56 11.96
N ALA A 81 -35.68 14.31 11.05
CA ALA A 81 -35.15 14.52 9.70
C ALA A 81 -33.84 15.33 9.70
N ALA A 82 -33.79 16.46 10.42
CA ALA A 82 -32.59 17.29 10.51
C ALA A 82 -31.42 16.58 11.22
N LYS A 83 -31.71 15.80 12.27
CA LYS A 83 -30.68 15.02 12.97
C LYS A 83 -30.18 13.84 12.15
N LEU A 84 -31.06 13.18 11.39
CA LEU A 84 -30.70 12.10 10.48
C LEU A 84 -29.87 12.62 9.30
N GLU A 85 -30.21 13.80 8.76
CA GLU A 85 -29.40 14.47 7.74
C GLU A 85 -28.01 14.84 8.27
N LYS A 86 -27.93 15.43 9.48
CA LYS A 86 -26.65 15.73 10.13
C LYS A 86 -25.83 14.46 10.41
N GLN A 87 -26.45 13.39 10.92
CA GLN A 87 -25.76 12.11 11.16
C GLN A 87 -25.30 11.47 9.84
N LEU A 88 -26.06 11.60 8.76
CA LEU A 88 -25.65 11.16 7.43
C LEU A 88 -24.47 11.97 6.90
N GLU A 89 -24.46 13.30 7.09
CA GLU A 89 -23.32 14.15 6.74
C GLU A 89 -22.07 13.78 7.52
N GLU A 90 -22.19 13.58 8.84
CA GLU A 90 -21.07 13.18 9.68
C GLU A 90 -20.56 11.79 9.33
N ALA A 91 -21.45 10.83 9.04
CA ALA A 91 -21.07 9.51 8.58
C ALA A 91 -20.35 9.57 7.23
N ARG A 92 -20.83 10.38 6.27
CA ARG A 92 -20.16 10.62 4.99
C ARG A 92 -18.78 11.25 5.18
N ALA A 93 -18.66 12.22 6.09
CA ALA A 93 -17.39 12.86 6.42
C ALA A 93 -16.40 11.83 7.01
N THR A 94 -16.85 10.94 7.89
CA THR A 94 -16.01 9.88 8.45
C THR A 94 -15.61 8.84 7.41
N VAL A 95 -16.51 8.42 6.52
CA VAL A 95 -16.16 7.54 5.39
C VAL A 95 -15.09 8.18 4.51
N LYS A 96 -15.23 9.47 4.19
CA LYS A 96 -14.22 10.21 3.43
C LYS A 96 -12.87 10.24 4.14
N GLN A 97 -12.84 10.52 5.44
CA GLN A 97 -11.60 10.51 6.22
C GLN A 97 -10.93 9.13 6.24
N LEU A 98 -11.71 8.05 6.35
CA LEU A 98 -11.19 6.68 6.26
C LEU A 98 -10.63 6.38 4.88
N GLN A 99 -11.31 6.80 3.81
CA GLN A 99 -10.83 6.67 2.43
C GLN A 99 -9.52 7.44 2.20
N ASP A 100 -9.43 8.68 2.71
CA ASP A 100 -8.24 9.52 2.60
C ASP A 100 -7.05 8.90 3.33
N PHE A 101 -7.27 8.39 4.55
CA PHE A 101 -6.25 7.66 5.29
C PHE A 101 -5.82 6.38 4.57
N ALA A 102 -6.77 5.58 4.08
CA ALA A 102 -6.50 4.34 3.39
C ALA A 102 -5.70 4.55 2.09
N GLU A 103 -5.98 5.61 1.32
CA GLU A 103 -5.18 5.98 0.14
C GLU A 103 -3.71 6.21 0.54
N VAL A 104 -3.48 7.06 1.55
CA VAL A 104 -2.12 7.40 1.99
C VAL A 104 -1.38 6.17 2.50
N PHE A 105 -2.06 5.35 3.31
CA PHE A 105 -1.48 4.12 3.84
C PHE A 105 -1.12 3.15 2.70
N ALA A 106 -2.05 2.89 1.79
CA ALA A 106 -1.83 2.01 0.65
C ALA A 106 -0.68 2.48 -0.23
N ALA A 107 -0.61 3.78 -0.53
CA ALA A 107 0.45 4.37 -1.32
C ALA A 107 1.84 4.12 -0.68
N ARG A 108 1.95 4.26 0.64
CA ARG A 108 3.20 3.97 1.38
C ARG A 108 3.52 2.48 1.45
N SER A 109 2.51 1.63 1.68
CA SER A 109 2.70 0.18 1.69
C SER A 109 3.15 -0.34 0.33
N VAL A 110 2.56 0.13 -0.77
CA VAL A 110 2.95 -0.25 -2.13
C VAL A 110 4.39 0.17 -2.42
N GLN A 111 4.77 1.41 -2.07
CA GLN A 111 6.13 1.89 -2.20
C GLN A 111 7.13 1.03 -1.39
N GLN A 112 6.78 0.70 -0.15
CA GLN A 112 7.63 -0.12 0.71
C GLN A 112 7.77 -1.54 0.16
N ILE A 113 6.67 -2.18 -0.22
CA ILE A 113 6.68 -3.50 -0.86
C ILE A 113 7.59 -3.44 -2.09
N ALA A 114 7.41 -2.46 -2.98
CA ALA A 114 8.25 -2.31 -4.17
C ALA A 114 9.75 -2.23 -3.82
N ALA A 115 10.11 -1.52 -2.75
CA ALA A 115 11.49 -1.38 -2.28
C ALA A 115 12.10 -2.66 -1.65
N ASP A 116 11.29 -3.50 -0.98
CA ASP A 116 11.74 -4.50 0.01
C ASP A 116 12.59 -5.68 -0.52
N ASN A 117 12.60 -5.95 -1.84
CA ASN A 117 13.23 -7.16 -2.39
C ASN A 117 14.69 -7.05 -2.80
N ARG A 118 15.35 -5.93 -2.52
CA ARG A 118 16.70 -5.74 -3.08
C ARG A 118 17.82 -6.33 -2.23
N MET A 119 17.54 -6.87 -1.03
CA MET A 119 18.52 -7.61 -0.22
C MET A 119 18.05 -8.99 0.33
N SER A 120 16.78 -9.21 0.73
CA SER A 120 16.33 -10.55 1.21
C SER A 120 14.79 -10.71 1.36
N GLY A 121 13.98 -9.88 0.71
CA GLY A 121 12.52 -9.79 0.92
C GLY A 121 11.65 -10.83 0.19
N LEU A 122 10.36 -10.51 0.06
CA LEU A 122 9.30 -11.29 -0.59
C LEU A 122 9.69 -11.77 -2.02
N SER A 123 9.04 -12.79 -2.57
CA SER A 123 9.18 -13.11 -4.01
C SER A 123 8.40 -12.09 -4.87
N PRO A 124 8.72 -11.91 -6.18
CA PRO A 124 7.92 -11.06 -7.07
C PRO A 124 6.43 -11.40 -7.08
N LYS A 125 6.10 -12.70 -7.02
CA LYS A 125 4.72 -13.18 -6.90
C LYS A 125 4.07 -12.72 -5.59
N GLN A 126 4.75 -12.92 -4.45
CA GLN A 126 4.24 -12.51 -3.14
C GLN A 126 3.99 -10.99 -3.07
N LYS A 127 4.83 -10.18 -3.72
CA LYS A 127 4.61 -8.74 -3.83
C LYS A 127 3.31 -8.41 -4.56
N ARG A 128 3.09 -9.03 -5.72
CA ARG A 128 1.89 -8.82 -6.53
C ARG A 128 0.63 -9.23 -5.76
N GLU A 129 0.69 -10.36 -5.06
CA GLU A 129 -0.39 -10.84 -4.19
C GLU A 129 -0.68 -9.85 -3.05
N ALA A 130 0.36 -9.34 -2.37
CA ALA A 130 0.20 -8.32 -1.34
C ALA A 130 -0.43 -7.02 -1.87
N VAL A 131 0.02 -6.54 -3.04
CA VAL A 131 -0.57 -5.36 -3.71
C VAL A 131 -2.02 -5.64 -4.11
N ALA A 132 -2.34 -6.83 -4.60
CA ALA A 132 -3.71 -7.20 -4.96
C ALA A 132 -4.66 -7.19 -3.75
N GLU A 133 -4.22 -7.66 -2.59
CA GLU A 133 -5.00 -7.59 -1.35
C GLU A 133 -5.20 -6.13 -0.87
N ILE A 134 -4.19 -5.27 -1.02
CA ILE A 134 -4.34 -3.82 -0.76
C ILE A 134 -5.43 -3.23 -1.68
N VAL A 135 -5.35 -3.49 -2.99
CA VAL A 135 -6.34 -2.99 -3.96
C VAL A 135 -7.76 -3.47 -3.63
N LYS A 136 -7.90 -4.75 -3.27
CA LYS A 136 -9.17 -5.33 -2.84
C LYS A 136 -9.73 -4.63 -1.59
N GLY A 137 -8.87 -4.31 -0.62
CA GLY A 137 -9.25 -3.53 0.56
C GLY A 137 -9.67 -2.10 0.22
N LEU A 138 -8.98 -1.42 -0.69
CA LEU A 138 -9.37 -0.08 -1.15
C LEU A 138 -10.71 -0.08 -1.90
N LYS A 139 -10.96 -1.11 -2.72
CA LYS A 139 -12.23 -1.26 -3.41
C LYS A 139 -13.40 -1.55 -2.47
N SER A 140 -13.18 -2.31 -1.40
CA SER A 140 -14.24 -2.64 -0.44
C SER A 140 -14.74 -1.41 0.34
N ILE A 141 -13.87 -0.41 0.55
CA ILE A 141 -14.25 0.90 1.10
C ILE A 141 -14.70 1.90 0.03
N GLN A 142 -14.93 1.44 -1.20
CA GLN A 142 -15.40 2.24 -2.34
C GLN A 142 -14.48 3.41 -2.68
N LEU A 143 -13.15 3.24 -2.52
CA LEU A 143 -12.21 4.24 -2.99
C LEU A 143 -12.26 4.31 -4.53
N PRO A 144 -12.38 5.51 -5.13
CA PRO A 144 -12.37 5.68 -6.59
C PRO A 144 -11.14 5.06 -7.27
N ASP A 145 -11.33 4.45 -8.45
CA ASP A 145 -10.28 3.73 -9.18
C ASP A 145 -9.10 4.64 -9.59
N ASP A 146 -9.34 5.93 -9.85
CA ASP A 146 -8.30 6.92 -10.15
C ASP A 146 -7.38 7.18 -8.94
N ARG A 147 -7.95 7.22 -7.73
CA ARG A 147 -7.17 7.34 -6.47
C ARG A 147 -6.39 6.07 -6.17
N ILE A 148 -6.98 4.91 -6.45
CA ILE A 148 -6.26 3.63 -6.37
C ILE A 148 -5.08 3.62 -7.34
N ALA A 149 -5.30 3.98 -8.61
CA ALA A 149 -4.25 4.02 -9.63
C ALA A 149 -3.12 4.98 -9.24
N LYS A 150 -3.46 6.15 -8.68
CA LYS A 150 -2.48 7.10 -8.16
C LYS A 150 -1.64 6.51 -7.02
N ALA A 151 -2.26 5.83 -6.06
CA ALA A 151 -1.55 5.17 -4.97
C ALA A 151 -0.59 4.08 -5.50
N LEU A 152 -1.03 3.31 -6.50
CA LEU A 152 -0.22 2.27 -7.12
C LEU A 152 0.96 2.83 -7.93
N SER A 153 0.80 3.98 -8.59
CA SER A 153 1.85 4.59 -9.44
C SER A 153 3.16 4.92 -8.70
N LEU A 154 3.14 4.96 -7.36
CA LEU A 154 4.37 5.13 -6.57
C LEU A 154 5.35 3.95 -6.69
N SER A 155 4.90 2.77 -7.14
CA SER A 155 5.81 1.67 -7.46
C SER A 155 6.44 1.80 -8.85
N ASP A 156 5.93 2.66 -9.74
CA ASP A 156 6.40 2.74 -11.12
C ASP A 156 7.92 2.97 -11.24
N PRO A 157 8.57 3.87 -10.47
CA PRO A 157 10.02 4.04 -10.57
C PRO A 157 10.80 2.77 -10.21
N TYR A 158 10.23 1.91 -9.36
CA TYR A 158 10.86 0.67 -8.93
C TYR A 158 10.76 -0.40 -10.01
N ASP A 159 9.60 -0.54 -10.64
CA ASP A 159 9.40 -1.47 -11.75
C ASP A 159 10.21 -1.04 -12.98
N ASP A 160 10.28 0.27 -13.27
CA ASP A 160 11.10 0.82 -14.36
C ASP A 160 12.58 0.49 -14.16
N TYR A 161 13.09 0.72 -12.95
CA TYR A 161 14.45 0.32 -12.59
C TYR A 161 14.66 -1.20 -12.68
N ASP A 162 13.72 -2.01 -12.21
CA ASP A 162 13.81 -3.47 -12.25
C ASP A 162 13.87 -3.98 -13.70
N TYR A 163 13.09 -3.40 -14.62
CA TYR A 163 13.14 -3.71 -16.06
C TYR A 163 14.48 -3.33 -16.67
N TRP A 164 14.96 -2.11 -16.41
CA TRP A 164 16.27 -1.66 -16.87
C TRP A 164 17.37 -2.62 -16.37
N SER A 165 17.38 -2.91 -15.06
CA SER A 165 18.34 -3.79 -14.42
C SER A 165 18.28 -5.21 -14.98
N TRP A 166 17.09 -5.75 -15.22
CA TRP A 166 16.89 -7.10 -15.75
C TRP A 166 17.35 -7.21 -17.21
N THR A 167 17.13 -6.17 -18.00
CA THR A 167 17.61 -6.08 -19.38
C THR A 167 19.13 -6.00 -19.43
N MET A 168 19.74 -5.18 -18.57
CA MET A 168 21.18 -4.93 -18.60
C MET A 168 22.02 -5.99 -17.88
N SER A 169 21.45 -6.75 -16.93
CA SER A 169 22.23 -7.68 -16.09
C SER A 169 23.06 -8.73 -16.85
N PRO A 170 22.59 -9.32 -17.97
CA PRO A 170 23.40 -10.27 -18.73
C PRO A 170 24.69 -9.64 -19.28
N ILE A 171 24.64 -8.36 -19.67
CA ILE A 171 25.79 -7.63 -20.22
C ILE A 171 26.83 -7.40 -19.11
N TYR A 172 26.40 -6.99 -17.91
CA TYR A 172 27.29 -6.79 -16.77
C TYR A 172 27.91 -8.09 -16.23
N ARG A 173 27.35 -9.25 -16.60
CA ARG A 173 27.83 -10.59 -16.20
C ARG A 173 28.53 -11.33 -17.34
N ALA A 174 28.70 -10.70 -18.50
CA ALA A 174 29.38 -11.30 -19.63
C ALA A 174 30.85 -11.61 -19.27
N ASN A 175 31.40 -12.72 -19.78
CA ASN A 175 32.81 -13.06 -19.58
C ASN A 175 33.75 -12.30 -20.54
N ASP A 176 33.40 -11.07 -20.92
CA ASP A 176 34.15 -10.19 -21.83
C ASP A 176 34.33 -8.82 -21.18
N SER A 177 35.59 -8.47 -20.89
CA SER A 177 35.95 -7.22 -20.21
C SER A 177 35.64 -5.96 -21.03
N LYS A 178 35.65 -6.04 -22.36
CA LYS A 178 35.27 -4.91 -23.24
C LYS A 178 33.77 -4.67 -23.22
N VAL A 179 32.99 -5.74 -23.21
CA VAL A 179 31.52 -5.69 -23.08
C VAL A 179 31.14 -5.07 -21.73
N ILE A 180 31.74 -5.56 -20.64
CA ILE A 180 31.52 -5.00 -19.30
C ILE A 180 31.93 -3.52 -19.24
N ALA A 181 33.11 -3.15 -19.76
CA ALA A 181 33.58 -1.76 -19.73
C ALA A 181 32.64 -0.81 -20.50
N THR A 182 32.07 -1.28 -21.61
CA THR A 182 31.08 -0.53 -22.39
C THR A 182 29.79 -0.34 -21.60
N ALA A 183 29.31 -1.40 -20.94
CA ALA A 183 28.12 -1.33 -20.10
C ALA A 183 28.33 -0.43 -18.88
N ASN A 184 29.49 -0.45 -18.23
CA ASN A 184 29.79 0.40 -17.07
C ASN A 184 29.75 1.89 -17.42
N ARG A 185 30.20 2.29 -18.62
CA ARG A 185 30.06 3.68 -19.07
C ARG A 185 28.60 4.10 -19.19
N PHE A 186 27.74 3.17 -19.61
CA PHE A 186 26.30 3.41 -19.69
C PHE A 186 25.64 3.43 -18.31
N TYR A 187 26.10 2.58 -17.37
CA TYR A 187 25.69 2.60 -15.96
C TYR A 187 25.86 4.00 -15.34
N GLU A 188 26.98 4.66 -15.61
CA GLU A 188 27.28 6.00 -15.07
C GLU A 188 26.36 7.12 -15.57
N LEU A 189 25.61 6.92 -16.66
CA LEU A 189 24.66 7.92 -17.14
C LEU A 189 23.46 8.10 -16.19
N GLY A 190 23.13 7.08 -15.40
CA GLY A 190 21.95 7.13 -14.54
C GLY A 190 21.83 6.01 -13.52
N GLY A 191 22.25 4.78 -13.86
CA GLY A 191 22.21 3.64 -12.95
C GLY A 191 22.96 3.86 -11.62
N SER A 192 24.05 4.63 -11.65
CA SER A 192 24.83 4.97 -10.45
C SER A 192 24.15 5.96 -9.50
N LYS A 193 23.10 6.66 -9.93
CA LYS A 193 22.42 7.69 -9.13
C LYS A 193 21.26 7.15 -8.29
N GLY A 194 20.76 5.97 -8.62
CA GLY A 194 19.72 5.27 -7.86
C GLY A 194 18.44 5.00 -8.65
N ILE A 195 17.40 4.61 -7.93
CA ILE A 195 16.09 4.24 -8.50
C ILE A 195 15.38 5.49 -8.98
N GLY A 196 14.87 5.46 -10.21
CA GLY A 196 14.20 6.60 -10.85
C GLY A 196 15.14 7.48 -11.69
N ASP A 197 16.45 7.29 -11.57
CA ASP A 197 17.46 7.98 -12.39
C ASP A 197 18.04 7.08 -13.50
N ASN A 198 17.53 5.85 -13.65
CA ASN A 198 17.97 4.96 -14.73
C ASN A 198 17.70 5.58 -16.11
N PRO A 199 18.55 5.27 -17.12
CA PRO A 199 18.26 5.63 -18.50
C PRO A 199 16.87 5.17 -18.94
N SER A 200 16.22 5.95 -19.80
CA SER A 200 14.92 5.61 -20.36
C SER A 200 14.97 4.31 -21.18
N ALA A 201 13.80 3.72 -21.45
CA ALA A 201 13.69 2.55 -22.31
C ALA A 201 14.23 2.86 -23.72
N GLU A 202 13.95 4.05 -24.24
CA GLU A 202 14.38 4.52 -25.56
C GLU A 202 15.91 4.67 -25.60
N THR A 203 16.49 5.37 -24.61
CA THR A 203 17.95 5.55 -24.49
C THR A 203 18.66 4.20 -24.32
N THR A 204 18.07 3.28 -23.58
CA THR A 204 18.62 1.92 -23.40
C THR A 204 18.54 1.12 -24.70
N GLU A 205 17.42 1.21 -25.43
CA GLU A 205 17.26 0.54 -26.73
C GLU A 205 18.33 1.01 -27.74
N GLU A 206 18.54 2.33 -27.84
CA GLU A 206 19.56 2.92 -28.70
C GLU A 206 20.96 2.45 -28.33
N PHE A 207 21.30 2.43 -27.03
CA PHE A 207 22.57 1.90 -26.53
C PHE A 207 22.76 0.43 -26.92
N LEU A 208 21.74 -0.40 -26.71
CA LEU A 208 21.79 -1.83 -27.02
C LEU A 208 21.95 -2.07 -28.52
N LYS A 209 21.24 -1.32 -29.37
CA LYS A 209 21.36 -1.42 -30.83
C LYS A 209 22.73 -0.95 -31.32
N GLY A 210 23.20 0.20 -30.84
CA GLY A 210 24.48 0.79 -31.23
C GLY A 210 25.69 -0.09 -30.91
N ASN A 211 25.58 -0.95 -29.89
CA ASN A 211 26.65 -1.87 -29.48
C ASN A 211 26.40 -3.34 -29.89
N GLY A 212 25.35 -3.63 -30.67
CA GLY A 212 25.03 -4.98 -31.13
C GLY A 212 24.55 -5.94 -30.03
N PHE A 213 24.05 -5.40 -28.91
CA PHE A 213 23.49 -6.14 -27.77
C PHE A 213 21.98 -6.36 -27.89
N TYR A 214 21.28 -5.64 -28.77
CA TYR A 214 19.85 -5.79 -29.00
C TYR A 214 19.53 -7.06 -29.81
N LYS A 215 19.47 -8.21 -29.13
CA LYS A 215 19.18 -9.51 -29.73
C LYS A 215 18.72 -10.53 -28.68
N GLY A 216 18.08 -11.59 -29.15
CA GLY A 216 17.59 -12.68 -28.31
C GLY A 216 16.70 -12.19 -27.17
N GLU A 217 16.90 -12.75 -25.98
CA GLU A 217 16.12 -12.44 -24.78
C GLU A 217 16.28 -10.98 -24.30
N ILE A 218 17.38 -10.28 -24.65
CA ILE A 218 17.49 -8.83 -24.37
C ILE A 218 16.46 -8.03 -25.18
N ALA A 219 16.24 -8.39 -26.44
CA ALA A 219 15.24 -7.72 -27.28
C ALA A 219 13.82 -7.97 -26.75
N GLU A 220 13.51 -9.20 -26.32
CA GLU A 220 12.21 -9.53 -25.73
C GLU A 220 11.96 -8.79 -24.41
N ARG A 221 12.99 -8.62 -23.55
CA ARG A 221 12.89 -7.80 -22.32
C ARG A 221 12.65 -6.33 -22.61
N MET A 222 13.26 -5.79 -23.67
CA MET A 222 12.99 -4.42 -24.12
C MET A 222 11.54 -4.26 -24.60
N ILE A 223 10.99 -5.25 -25.31
CA ILE A 223 9.57 -5.26 -25.70
C ILE A 223 8.68 -5.32 -24.46
N ASP A 224 8.99 -6.15 -23.47
CA ASP A 224 8.26 -6.23 -22.21
C ASP A 224 8.25 -4.91 -21.45
N TRP A 225 9.42 -4.25 -21.38
CA TRP A 225 9.56 -2.97 -20.69
C TRP A 225 8.71 -1.88 -21.36
N ARG A 226 8.77 -1.77 -22.69
CA ARG A 226 7.93 -0.83 -23.44
C ARG A 226 6.44 -1.13 -23.31
N TYR A 227 6.07 -2.41 -23.32
CA TYR A 227 4.69 -2.82 -23.07
C TYR A 227 4.23 -2.41 -21.68
N TRP A 228 5.05 -2.61 -20.64
CA TRP A 228 4.74 -2.18 -19.29
C TRP A 228 4.64 -0.66 -19.17
N LYS A 229 5.52 0.11 -19.82
CA LYS A 229 5.44 1.58 -19.85
C LYS A 229 4.11 2.08 -20.40
N ALA A 230 3.59 1.42 -21.44
CA ALA A 230 2.35 1.79 -22.10
C ALA A 230 1.10 1.30 -21.33
N ASN A 231 1.14 0.10 -20.75
CA ASN A 231 -0.06 -0.58 -20.24
C ASN A 231 -0.08 -0.75 -18.71
N ARG A 232 1.03 -0.47 -18.02
CA ARG A 232 1.24 -0.74 -16.59
C ARG A 232 0.91 -2.18 -16.19
N THR A 233 1.14 -3.11 -17.12
CA THR A 233 0.95 -4.55 -16.95
C THR A 233 2.11 -5.30 -17.59
N HIS A 234 2.42 -6.50 -17.11
CA HIS A 234 3.55 -7.30 -17.60
C HIS A 234 3.10 -8.21 -18.76
N ARG A 235 3.76 -8.10 -19.93
CA ARG A 235 3.44 -8.92 -21.12
C ARG A 235 3.71 -10.41 -20.89
N ARG A 236 4.89 -10.74 -20.35
CA ARG A 236 5.32 -12.09 -19.97
C ARG A 236 5.40 -12.19 -18.44
N LEU A 237 4.25 -12.36 -17.78
CA LEU A 237 4.17 -12.33 -16.32
C LEU A 237 5.04 -13.42 -15.68
N ASP A 238 5.01 -14.65 -16.20
CA ASP A 238 5.76 -15.77 -15.65
C ASP A 238 7.28 -15.50 -15.71
N GLU A 239 7.78 -14.96 -16.83
CA GLU A 239 9.18 -14.55 -16.99
C GLU A 239 9.55 -13.41 -16.03
N TRP A 240 8.66 -12.44 -15.88
CA TRP A 240 8.85 -11.34 -14.92
C TRP A 240 8.93 -11.86 -13.48
N GLU A 241 8.06 -12.78 -13.08
CA GLU A 241 8.06 -13.36 -11.74
C GLU A 241 9.31 -14.23 -11.50
N ALA A 242 9.76 -14.98 -12.51
CA ALA A 242 10.97 -15.81 -12.46
C ALA A 242 12.28 -15.01 -12.50
N ARG A 243 12.26 -13.71 -12.81
CA ARG A 243 13.48 -12.91 -13.05
C ARG A 243 14.50 -12.96 -11.90
N GLN A 244 14.04 -13.00 -10.65
CA GLN A 244 14.90 -13.06 -9.47
C GLN A 244 15.55 -14.44 -9.29
N GLU A 245 14.86 -15.50 -9.71
CA GLU A 245 15.37 -16.88 -9.73
C GLU A 245 16.38 -17.05 -10.87
N SER A 246 16.07 -16.55 -12.07
CA SER A 246 17.02 -16.53 -13.20
C SER A 246 18.28 -15.70 -12.92
N ARG A 247 18.18 -14.71 -12.02
CA ARG A 247 19.32 -13.90 -11.57
C ARG A 247 20.26 -14.70 -10.68
N LYS A 248 19.75 -15.70 -9.96
CA LYS A 248 20.55 -16.63 -9.14
C LYS A 248 21.12 -17.77 -9.98
N GLU A 249 20.37 -18.21 -11.00
CA GLU A 249 20.80 -19.27 -11.92
C GLU A 249 21.81 -18.80 -12.97
N GLY A 250 21.92 -17.49 -13.19
CA GLY A 250 23.04 -16.90 -13.93
C GLY A 250 23.08 -17.34 -15.40
N LEU A 251 21.96 -17.19 -16.12
CA LEU A 251 21.92 -17.40 -17.58
C LEU A 251 23.15 -16.74 -18.20
N SER A 252 23.95 -17.55 -18.89
CA SER A 252 25.18 -17.07 -19.50
C SER A 252 24.84 -16.05 -20.58
N TRP A 253 25.75 -15.11 -20.82
CA TRP A 253 25.64 -14.13 -21.90
C TRP A 253 25.32 -14.80 -23.25
N GLU A 254 25.91 -15.97 -23.48
CA GLU A 254 25.72 -16.78 -24.67
C GLU A 254 24.30 -17.34 -24.76
N ASP A 255 23.71 -17.78 -23.65
CA ASP A 255 22.33 -18.31 -23.62
C ASP A 255 21.30 -17.21 -23.87
N VAL A 256 21.53 -16.02 -23.31
CA VAL A 256 20.65 -14.86 -23.47
C VAL A 256 20.64 -14.33 -24.90
N ILE A 257 21.76 -14.44 -25.61
CA ILE A 257 21.88 -13.99 -27.01
C ILE A 257 21.33 -15.02 -28.00
N LYS A 258 21.44 -16.32 -27.68
CA LYS A 258 21.06 -17.41 -28.59
C LYS A 258 19.58 -17.78 -28.53
N LYS A 259 18.93 -17.60 -27.38
CA LYS A 259 17.46 -17.72 -27.23
C LYS A 259 16.78 -16.52 -27.86
#